data_AF-A0A943AM36-F1
#
_entry.id   AF-A0A943AM36-F1
#
_cell.length_a   1.000
_cell.length_b   1.000
_cell.length_c   1.000
_cell.angle_alpha   90.00
_cell.angle_beta   90.00
_cell.angle_gamma   90.00
#
_symmetry.space_group_name_H-M   'P 1'
#
loop_
_entity.id
_entity.type
_entity.pdbx_description
1 polymer ?
#
loop_
_entity_poly.entity_id
_entity_poly.type
_entity_poly.pdbx_seq_one_letter_code
_entity_poly.pdbx_strand_id
1 'polypeptide(L)'
;MQRTLLLAAALLLFASCAETPPPGINVIPRPVSVEPGDGVFRIGRSCRIGYDDPALQSVAGLCAGYLAEAGVRKPVVTDKPVHRGVDLQLDATLAGEAYALSVTPRGVTVCGGSSRAVLYGVQTLRQLVDGGRVPVVEIRDEPCFGYRGAMFDVARYFYPVEDVKRFIDIMALHKLNTFHWHLTDDQGWRIEIRRYPELTRVGSVRRETLIGHYKTSDRYDGTPHGGYYTQDEIREVVAYAAERCIEVIPEIELPGHSMAALASYPWLGCTKGPYEVRTTWFYSSDVLCAGRETTFEFLENVLAEVLELFPSKYIHIGGDECPRVRWEKCPDCRRRIRQEGLKDGDDLQSYFVSRIEKWLHARGREMIGWDELLEGGVTPSTIVMSWRGAEGGIKAAKLGNRVVMSPRFYFYLDYYQTSDPESNGEPLSIGRNIPIRKLYGYDPFDELDEAQGRNILGIQANLWTEYVATMDHAEYMLLPRLAAMSEVAWAPRGRDYDDFVRRLGSLRRLYDRAGYRYADFVFRGVE
;
A
#
# COMPACT_ATOMS: atom_id res chain seq x y z
N MET A 1 -46.42 45.10 -36.01
CA MET A 1 -45.76 43.78 -35.97
C MET A 1 -44.23 43.81 -36.09
N GLN A 2 -43.60 44.79 -36.77
CA GLN A 2 -42.13 44.83 -36.89
C GLN A 2 -41.36 45.23 -35.62
N ARG A 3 -41.94 45.99 -34.67
CA ARG A 3 -41.26 46.38 -33.41
C ARG A 3 -41.21 45.28 -32.35
N THR A 4 -42.13 44.32 -32.40
CA THR A 4 -42.20 43.20 -31.44
C THR A 4 -41.25 42.05 -31.80
N LEU A 5 -40.90 41.92 -33.09
CA LEU A 5 -39.93 40.93 -33.59
C LEU A 5 -38.46 41.32 -33.27
N LEU A 6 -38.16 42.61 -33.13
CA LEU A 6 -36.81 43.09 -32.78
C LEU A 6 -36.47 42.90 -31.29
N LEU A 7 -37.47 42.94 -30.39
CA LEU A 7 -37.24 42.65 -28.96
C LEU A 7 -37.06 41.13 -28.71
N ALA A 8 -37.75 40.28 -29.46
CA ALA A 8 -37.60 38.81 -29.35
C ALA A 8 -36.23 38.33 -29.87
N ALA A 9 -35.69 38.97 -30.91
CA ALA A 9 -34.34 38.67 -31.41
C ALA A 9 -33.22 39.16 -30.47
N ALA A 10 -33.45 40.24 -29.72
CA ALA A 10 -32.50 40.73 -28.72
C ALA A 10 -32.47 39.85 -27.45
N LEU A 11 -33.60 39.24 -27.05
CA LEU A 11 -33.68 38.32 -25.92
C LEU A 11 -33.12 36.92 -26.22
N LEU A 12 -33.09 36.49 -27.49
CA LEU A 12 -32.45 35.24 -27.92
C LEU A 12 -30.92 35.34 -28.07
N LEU A 13 -30.35 36.55 -28.15
CA LEU A 13 -28.90 36.79 -28.20
C LEU A 13 -28.22 36.80 -26.82
N PHE A 14 -28.98 36.94 -25.73
CA PHE A 14 -28.43 36.86 -24.35
C PHE A 14 -28.46 35.44 -23.74
N ALA A 15 -29.05 34.46 -24.43
CA ALA A 15 -29.13 33.08 -23.95
C ALA A 15 -27.93 32.19 -24.35
N SER A 16 -26.95 32.73 -25.09
CA SER A 16 -25.89 31.91 -25.75
C SER A 16 -24.50 31.98 -25.13
N CYS A 17 -24.31 32.59 -23.95
CA CYS A 17 -23.03 32.58 -23.24
C CYS A 17 -23.22 32.32 -21.73
N ALA A 18 -24.03 31.33 -21.35
CA ALA A 18 -23.87 30.76 -20.03
C ALA A 18 -22.55 29.96 -20.04
N GLU A 19 -21.47 30.55 -19.56
CA GLU A 19 -20.24 29.79 -19.32
C GLU A 19 -20.58 28.63 -18.38
N THR A 20 -20.41 27.40 -18.88
CA THR A 20 -20.42 26.20 -18.03
C THR A 20 -19.66 26.47 -16.73
N PRO A 21 -20.24 26.19 -15.55
CA PRO A 21 -19.62 26.52 -14.27
C PRO A 21 -18.25 25.85 -14.13
N PRO A 22 -17.36 26.39 -13.28
CA PRO A 22 -16.11 25.73 -12.95
C PRO A 22 -16.34 24.30 -12.45
N PRO A 23 -15.46 23.34 -12.76
CA PRO A 23 -15.51 22.01 -12.13
C PRO A 23 -15.43 22.15 -10.60
N GLY A 24 -16.13 21.28 -9.87
CA GLY A 24 -16.07 21.29 -8.40
C GLY A 24 -14.70 20.85 -7.88
N ILE A 25 -14.23 21.49 -6.80
CA ILE A 25 -12.96 21.19 -6.14
C ILE A 25 -13.18 19.98 -5.21
N ASN A 26 -13.01 18.78 -5.76
CA ASN A 26 -13.22 17.51 -5.04
C ASN A 26 -11.92 16.71 -5.06
N VAL A 27 -11.24 16.66 -3.90
CA VAL A 27 -9.94 16.00 -3.76
C VAL A 27 -9.99 15.02 -2.60
N ILE A 28 -9.53 13.79 -2.82
CA ILE A 28 -9.24 12.79 -1.79
C ILE A 28 -7.77 12.37 -1.91
N PRO A 29 -7.00 12.35 -0.83
CA PRO A 29 -7.35 12.84 0.51
C PRO A 29 -7.69 14.34 0.57
N ARG A 30 -8.54 14.72 1.53
CA ARG A 30 -8.90 16.12 1.80
C ARG A 30 -7.64 16.94 2.13
N PRO A 31 -7.35 18.02 1.37
CA PRO A 31 -6.22 18.89 1.66
C PRO A 31 -6.37 19.65 2.98
N VAL A 32 -5.24 20.11 3.53
CA VAL A 32 -5.23 20.97 4.74
C VAL A 32 -5.95 22.29 4.53
N SER A 33 -5.66 22.99 3.43
CA SER A 33 -6.32 24.25 3.06
C SER A 33 -6.69 24.27 1.58
N VAL A 34 -7.88 24.78 1.29
CA VAL A 34 -8.41 24.97 -0.07
C VAL A 34 -9.08 26.34 -0.12
N GLU A 35 -8.57 27.23 -0.96
CA GLU A 35 -9.12 28.57 -1.19
C GLU A 35 -9.60 28.67 -2.65
N PRO A 36 -10.91 28.50 -2.91
CA PRO A 36 -11.46 28.63 -4.25
C PRO A 36 -11.30 30.06 -4.78
N GLY A 37 -10.97 30.19 -6.07
CA GLY A 37 -10.99 31.46 -6.78
C GLY A 37 -11.94 31.45 -7.96
N ASP A 38 -12.08 32.61 -8.60
CA ASP A 38 -12.98 32.77 -9.74
C ASP A 38 -12.34 32.34 -11.06
N GLY A 39 -13.05 31.50 -11.80
CA GLY A 39 -12.71 31.12 -13.17
C GLY A 39 -12.06 29.74 -13.30
N VAL A 40 -11.48 29.51 -14.48
CA VAL A 40 -10.99 28.19 -14.91
C VAL A 40 -9.70 28.36 -15.71
N PHE A 41 -8.69 27.58 -15.37
CA PHE A 41 -7.55 27.32 -16.26
C PHE A 41 -7.91 26.26 -17.31
N ARG A 42 -7.57 26.53 -18.57
CA ARG A 42 -7.81 25.59 -19.68
C ARG A 42 -6.48 25.04 -20.19
N ILE A 43 -6.33 23.72 -20.10
CA ILE A 43 -5.19 22.98 -20.63
C ILE A 43 -5.35 22.90 -22.15
N GLY A 44 -4.80 23.90 -22.84
CA GLY A 44 -4.83 24.00 -24.29
C GLY A 44 -3.84 23.04 -24.98
N ARG A 45 -3.96 22.92 -26.32
CA ARG A 45 -3.08 22.09 -27.15
C ARG A 45 -1.59 22.49 -27.10
N SER A 46 -1.30 23.73 -26.74
CA SER A 46 0.04 24.28 -26.59
C SER A 46 0.53 24.27 -25.13
N CYS A 47 -0.23 23.68 -24.20
CA CYS A 47 0.18 23.55 -22.81
C CYS A 47 1.49 22.74 -22.75
N ARG A 48 2.43 23.23 -21.94
CA ARG A 48 3.71 22.59 -21.66
C ARG A 48 3.82 22.34 -20.17
N ILE A 49 4.69 21.41 -19.80
CA ILE A 49 5.07 21.17 -18.41
C ILE A 49 6.52 21.60 -18.24
N GLY A 50 6.75 22.60 -17.39
CA GLY A 50 8.07 23.05 -16.97
C GLY A 50 8.47 22.40 -15.66
N TYR A 51 9.78 22.22 -15.44
CA TYR A 51 10.33 21.96 -14.13
C TYR A 51 11.64 22.74 -13.92
N ASP A 52 11.96 23.08 -12.67
CA ASP A 52 13.13 23.89 -12.30
C ASP A 52 14.35 23.07 -11.83
N ASP A 53 14.15 21.80 -11.45
CA ASP A 53 15.19 20.90 -10.97
C ASP A 53 15.16 19.54 -11.69
N PRO A 54 16.31 18.98 -12.13
CA PRO A 54 16.37 17.65 -12.76
C PRO A 54 15.73 16.51 -11.94
N ALA A 55 15.70 16.60 -10.61
CA ALA A 55 15.04 15.63 -9.74
C ALA A 55 13.51 15.55 -9.96
N LEU A 56 12.92 16.54 -10.65
CA LEU A 56 11.50 16.57 -11.02
C LEU A 56 11.22 16.01 -12.42
N GLN A 57 12.24 15.60 -13.18
CA GLN A 57 12.05 15.11 -14.55
C GLN A 57 11.07 13.92 -14.62
N SER A 58 11.20 12.95 -13.71
CA SER A 58 10.27 11.80 -13.63
C SER A 58 8.84 12.26 -13.32
N VAL A 59 8.69 13.15 -12.33
CA VAL A 59 7.38 13.69 -11.91
C VAL A 59 6.71 14.49 -13.03
N ALA A 60 7.48 15.26 -13.80
CA ALA A 60 6.98 15.97 -14.98
C ALA A 60 6.51 15.01 -16.08
N GLY A 61 7.24 13.91 -16.29
CA GLY A 61 6.85 12.83 -17.19
C GLY A 61 5.53 12.16 -16.79
N LEU A 62 5.38 11.84 -15.50
CA LEU A 62 4.13 11.32 -14.92
C LEU A 62 2.98 12.31 -15.07
N CYS A 63 3.20 13.59 -14.76
CA CYS A 63 2.20 14.65 -14.93
C CYS A 63 1.72 14.73 -16.38
N ALA A 64 2.62 14.65 -17.36
CA ALA A 64 2.25 14.63 -18.77
C ALA A 64 1.39 13.40 -19.12
N GLY A 65 1.71 12.23 -18.57
CA GLY A 65 0.93 11.00 -18.71
C GLY A 65 -0.48 11.14 -18.14
N TYR A 66 -0.61 11.57 -16.88
CA TYR A 66 -1.89 11.73 -16.21
C TYR A 66 -2.80 12.76 -16.89
N LEU A 67 -2.23 13.84 -17.41
CA LEU A 67 -2.99 14.81 -18.21
C LEU A 67 -3.49 14.17 -19.52
N ALA A 68 -2.66 13.36 -20.18
CA ALA A 68 -3.07 12.64 -21.39
C ALA A 68 -4.26 11.67 -21.12
N GLU A 69 -4.22 10.95 -20.00
CA GLU A 69 -5.31 10.09 -19.53
C GLU A 69 -6.61 10.86 -19.25
N ALA A 70 -6.50 12.12 -18.85
CA ALA A 70 -7.66 13.02 -18.67
C ALA A 70 -8.25 13.53 -20.00
N GLY A 71 -7.78 13.02 -21.14
CA GLY A 71 -8.29 13.33 -22.47
C GLY A 71 -7.69 14.59 -23.10
N VAL A 72 -6.65 15.18 -22.51
CA VAL A 72 -5.91 16.27 -23.15
C VAL A 72 -4.79 15.73 -24.04
N ARG A 73 -4.32 16.51 -25.01
CA ARG A 73 -3.10 16.15 -25.76
C ARG A 73 -1.93 16.10 -24.78
N LYS A 74 -1.17 14.99 -24.75
CA LYS A 74 0.02 14.83 -23.90
C LYS A 74 0.93 16.06 -24.01
N PRO A 75 1.07 16.85 -22.93
CA PRO A 75 1.92 18.04 -22.94
C PRO A 75 3.38 17.71 -23.17
N VAL A 76 4.11 18.65 -23.78
CA VAL A 76 5.57 18.54 -23.91
C VAL A 76 6.23 18.98 -22.61
N VAL A 77 7.11 18.13 -22.07
CA VAL A 77 7.92 18.41 -20.89
C VAL A 77 9.17 19.20 -21.28
N THR A 78 9.58 20.16 -20.46
CA THR A 78 10.78 20.97 -20.64
C THR A 78 11.44 21.29 -19.30
N ASP A 79 12.76 21.42 -19.31
CA ASP A 79 13.63 21.76 -18.18
C ASP A 79 13.67 23.28 -17.87
N LYS A 80 12.59 24.00 -18.17
CA LYS A 80 12.48 25.45 -18.01
C LYS A 80 11.09 25.85 -17.54
N PRO A 81 10.97 26.93 -16.74
CA PRO A 81 9.67 27.46 -16.34
C PRO A 81 8.76 27.81 -17.52
N VAL A 82 7.45 27.60 -17.34
CA VAL A 82 6.44 27.88 -18.37
C VAL A 82 5.37 28.88 -17.90
N HIS A 83 5.15 29.94 -18.68
CA HIS A 83 4.22 31.03 -18.30
C HIS A 83 2.74 30.78 -18.69
N ARG A 84 2.45 29.69 -19.40
CA ARG A 84 1.10 29.26 -19.84
C ARG A 84 0.98 27.75 -19.89
N GLY A 85 1.24 27.10 -18.76
CA GLY A 85 1.28 25.65 -18.65
C GLY A 85 1.20 25.19 -17.20
N VAL A 86 1.79 24.03 -16.93
CA VAL A 86 1.99 23.51 -15.58
C VAL A 86 3.47 23.63 -15.24
N ASP A 87 3.80 24.29 -14.13
CA ASP A 87 5.17 24.46 -13.67
C ASP A 87 5.39 23.70 -12.37
N LEU A 88 6.43 22.86 -12.33
CA LEU A 88 6.78 22.03 -11.19
C LEU A 88 8.06 22.57 -10.54
N GLN A 89 8.02 22.84 -9.25
CA GLN A 89 9.10 23.54 -8.56
C GLN A 89 9.50 22.87 -7.25
N LEU A 90 10.79 22.89 -6.94
CA LEU A 90 11.27 22.59 -5.60
C LEU A 90 11.33 23.87 -4.77
N ASP A 91 10.74 23.81 -3.57
CA ASP A 91 10.78 24.90 -2.60
C ASP A 91 11.26 24.36 -1.25
N ALA A 92 12.53 24.63 -0.94
CA ALA A 92 13.17 24.19 0.30
C ALA A 92 12.56 24.83 1.57
N THR A 93 11.69 25.83 1.45
CA THR A 93 10.97 26.40 2.60
C THR A 93 9.77 25.54 3.03
N LEU A 94 9.31 24.63 2.18
CA LEU A 94 8.25 23.67 2.49
C LEU A 94 8.84 22.46 3.21
N ALA A 95 8.30 22.13 4.38
CA ALA A 95 8.80 21.04 5.20
C ALA A 95 8.37 19.66 4.67
N GLY A 96 9.30 18.70 4.66
CA GLY A 96 9.02 17.28 4.43
C GLY A 96 8.26 16.99 3.14
N GLU A 97 7.02 16.55 3.28
CA GLU A 97 6.13 16.14 2.19
C GLU A 97 5.04 17.19 1.86
N ALA A 98 5.19 18.43 2.38
CA ALA A 98 4.27 19.52 2.13
C ALA A 98 4.39 20.08 0.71
N TYR A 99 3.26 20.45 0.10
CA TYR A 99 3.19 21.09 -1.21
C TYR A 99 2.19 22.25 -1.23
N ALA A 100 2.38 23.13 -2.21
CA ALA A 100 1.43 24.17 -2.59
C ALA A 100 1.05 24.00 -4.06
N LEU A 101 -0.24 24.12 -4.37
CA LEU A 101 -0.79 24.10 -5.73
C LEU A 101 -1.54 25.41 -5.96
N SER A 102 -1.06 26.22 -6.90
CA SER A 102 -1.70 27.44 -7.36
C SER A 102 -2.25 27.23 -8.77
N VAL A 103 -3.55 27.39 -8.95
CA VAL A 103 -4.20 27.38 -10.26
C VAL A 103 -4.77 28.77 -10.52
N THR A 104 -4.28 29.44 -11.56
CA THR A 104 -4.77 30.73 -12.01
C THR A 104 -5.33 30.62 -13.44
N PRO A 105 -6.09 31.61 -13.95
CA PRO A 105 -6.51 31.59 -15.35
C PRO A 105 -5.34 31.53 -16.37
N ARG A 106 -4.10 31.80 -15.94
CA ARG A 106 -2.91 31.82 -16.80
C ARG A 106 -2.08 30.54 -16.75
N GLY A 107 -2.16 29.73 -15.69
CA GLY A 107 -1.30 28.58 -15.50
C GLY A 107 -1.49 27.89 -14.16
N VAL A 108 -0.77 26.78 -13.99
CA VAL A 108 -0.69 26.00 -12.76
C VAL A 108 0.75 25.99 -12.28
N THR A 109 0.95 26.18 -10.98
CA THR A 109 2.25 25.97 -10.33
C THR A 109 2.08 24.96 -9.19
N VAL A 110 2.99 23.97 -9.14
CA VAL A 110 3.08 23.00 -8.04
C VAL A 110 4.46 23.12 -7.41
N CYS A 111 4.52 23.56 -6.16
CA CYS A 111 5.76 23.68 -5.38
C CYS A 111 5.77 22.62 -4.28
N GLY A 112 6.91 21.99 -4.01
CA GLY A 112 7.05 21.03 -2.90
C GLY A 112 8.47 20.97 -2.36
N GLY A 113 8.61 20.56 -1.10
CA GLY A 113 9.94 20.41 -0.46
C GLY A 113 10.79 19.26 -0.99
N SER A 114 10.21 18.38 -1.81
CA SER A 114 10.85 17.23 -2.43
C SER A 114 10.10 16.78 -3.68
N SER A 115 10.71 15.95 -4.53
CA SER A 115 10.02 15.36 -5.70
C SER A 115 8.75 14.62 -5.31
N ARG A 116 8.74 13.97 -4.14
CA ARG A 116 7.58 13.29 -3.59
C ARG A 116 6.44 14.25 -3.26
N ALA A 117 6.75 15.39 -2.62
CA ALA A 117 5.76 16.43 -2.32
C ALA A 117 5.15 17.00 -3.61
N VAL A 118 5.98 17.29 -4.62
CA VAL A 118 5.51 17.76 -5.93
C VAL A 118 4.61 16.72 -6.60
N LEU A 119 4.96 15.43 -6.52
CA LEU A 119 4.11 14.35 -7.04
C LEU A 119 2.72 14.34 -6.36
N TYR A 120 2.63 14.60 -5.06
CA TYR A 120 1.34 14.73 -4.38
C TYR A 120 0.50 15.90 -4.87
N GLY A 121 1.12 17.05 -5.13
CA GLY A 121 0.46 18.17 -5.79
C GLY A 121 -0.01 17.83 -7.21
N VAL A 122 0.77 17.04 -7.96
CA VAL A 122 0.38 16.51 -9.27
C VAL A 122 -0.82 15.55 -9.15
N GLN A 123 -0.89 14.70 -8.13
CA GLN A 123 -2.06 13.82 -7.91
C GLN A 123 -3.31 14.62 -7.52
N THR A 124 -3.16 15.72 -6.78
CA THR A 124 -4.25 16.66 -6.53
C THR A 124 -4.71 17.33 -7.83
N LEU A 125 -3.78 17.83 -8.64
CA LEU A 125 -4.10 18.39 -9.96
C LEU A 125 -4.84 17.37 -10.84
N ARG A 126 -4.40 16.10 -10.85
CA ARG A 126 -5.04 15.01 -11.60
C ARG A 126 -6.53 14.85 -11.26
N GLN A 127 -6.91 15.03 -9.99
CA GLN A 127 -8.31 14.95 -9.55
C GLN A 127 -9.14 16.20 -9.91
N LEU A 128 -8.48 17.36 -10.02
CA LEU A 128 -9.13 18.63 -10.40
C LEU A 128 -9.37 18.77 -11.90
N VAL A 129 -8.65 18.01 -12.73
CA VAL A 129 -8.78 18.08 -14.20
C VAL A 129 -10.05 17.37 -14.66
N ASP A 130 -10.94 18.15 -15.28
CA ASP A 130 -12.14 17.66 -15.94
C ASP A 130 -12.22 18.15 -17.38
N GLY A 131 -12.01 17.24 -18.35
CA GLY A 131 -12.03 17.58 -19.78
C GLY A 131 -11.04 18.70 -20.17
N GLY A 132 -9.87 18.75 -19.51
CA GLY A 132 -8.86 19.80 -19.70
C GLY A 132 -9.18 21.15 -19.03
N ARG A 133 -10.20 21.20 -18.18
CA ARG A 133 -10.54 22.37 -17.36
C ARG A 133 -10.11 22.12 -15.92
N VAL A 134 -9.52 23.14 -15.29
CA VAL A 134 -9.10 23.11 -13.88
C VAL A 134 -9.66 24.35 -13.20
N PRO A 135 -10.41 24.24 -12.08
CA PRO A 135 -10.89 25.41 -11.35
C PRO A 135 -9.72 26.23 -10.80
N VAL A 136 -9.88 27.56 -10.76
CA VAL A 136 -8.92 28.45 -10.07
C VAL A 136 -9.00 28.17 -8.58
N VAL A 137 -7.85 27.88 -7.97
CA VAL A 137 -7.78 27.46 -6.57
C VAL A 137 -6.35 27.63 -6.06
N GLU A 138 -6.22 27.98 -4.78
CA GLU A 138 -4.99 27.85 -4.02
C GLU A 138 -5.15 26.70 -3.02
N ILE A 139 -4.20 25.76 -3.02
CA ILE A 139 -4.18 24.62 -2.10
C ILE A 139 -2.83 24.58 -1.40
N ARG A 140 -2.87 24.40 -0.07
CA ARG A 140 -1.70 24.08 0.76
C ARG A 140 -2.00 22.80 1.50
N ASP A 141 -1.05 21.87 1.46
CA ASP A 141 -1.32 20.51 1.90
C ASP A 141 -0.07 19.80 2.39
N GLU A 142 -0.25 18.91 3.34
CA GLU A 142 0.78 18.06 3.93
C GLU A 142 0.12 16.83 4.57
N PRO A 143 0.82 15.69 4.63
CA PRO A 143 0.26 14.48 5.23
C PRO A 143 0.31 14.50 6.76
N CYS A 144 -0.70 13.92 7.41
CA CYS A 144 -0.70 13.69 8.86
C CYS A 144 0.37 12.67 9.30
N PHE A 145 0.63 11.62 8.51
CA PHE A 145 1.60 10.58 8.83
C PHE A 145 2.70 10.48 7.78
N GLY A 146 3.93 10.18 8.20
CA GLY A 146 5.05 9.92 7.29
C GLY A 146 5.00 8.52 6.65
N TYR A 147 4.35 7.54 7.28
CA TYR A 147 4.13 6.20 6.74
C TYR A 147 2.68 6.05 6.25
N ARG A 148 2.48 5.79 4.96
CA ARG A 148 1.16 5.57 4.36
C ARG A 148 1.22 4.36 3.45
N GLY A 149 0.95 3.19 4.01
CA GLY A 149 1.30 1.91 3.41
C GLY A 149 0.15 1.15 2.78
N ALA A 150 0.45 0.34 1.77
CA ALA A 150 -0.43 -0.75 1.37
C ALA A 150 0.39 -2.02 1.19
N MET A 151 -0.11 -3.15 1.70
CA MET A 151 0.50 -4.46 1.58
C MET A 151 -0.21 -5.30 0.54
N PHE A 152 0.56 -5.97 -0.31
CA PHE A 152 0.05 -6.90 -1.30
C PHE A 152 0.65 -8.30 -1.11
N ASP A 153 -0.21 -9.26 -0.82
CA ASP A 153 0.13 -10.67 -0.72
C ASP A 153 0.22 -11.29 -2.10
N VAL A 154 1.44 -11.61 -2.51
CA VAL A 154 1.72 -12.33 -3.75
C VAL A 154 2.16 -13.78 -3.49
N ALA A 155 2.21 -14.18 -2.22
CA ALA A 155 2.59 -15.52 -1.79
C ALA A 155 1.41 -16.49 -1.95
N ARG A 156 0.19 -16.11 -1.55
CA ARG A 156 -1.00 -16.97 -1.66
C ARG A 156 -1.45 -17.11 -3.12
N TYR A 157 -1.52 -16.01 -3.87
CA TYR A 157 -1.62 -16.04 -5.34
C TYR A 157 -0.51 -15.21 -5.97
N PHE A 158 0.07 -15.72 -7.06
CA PHE A 158 1.14 -15.02 -7.75
C PHE A 158 0.53 -14.01 -8.73
N TYR A 159 1.10 -12.81 -8.75
CA TYR A 159 0.71 -11.73 -9.65
C TYR A 159 1.89 -11.39 -10.57
N PRO A 160 1.71 -11.29 -11.89
CA PRO A 160 2.75 -10.83 -12.80
C PRO A 160 3.27 -9.43 -12.45
N VAL A 161 4.48 -9.10 -12.90
CA VAL A 161 5.13 -7.79 -12.70
C VAL A 161 4.21 -6.61 -13.06
N GLU A 162 3.47 -6.71 -14.17
CA GLU A 162 2.55 -5.65 -14.60
C GLU A 162 1.39 -5.42 -13.64
N ASP A 163 0.90 -6.47 -12.97
CA ASP A 163 -0.15 -6.35 -11.95
C ASP A 163 0.40 -5.69 -10.68
N VAL A 164 1.64 -6.00 -10.31
CA VAL A 164 2.33 -5.32 -9.19
C VAL A 164 2.55 -3.83 -9.50
N LYS A 165 2.95 -3.49 -10.72
CA LYS A 165 3.05 -2.09 -11.18
C LYS A 165 1.69 -1.39 -11.14
N ARG A 166 0.63 -2.08 -11.54
CA ARG A 166 -0.75 -1.57 -11.48
C ARG A 166 -1.21 -1.30 -10.05
N PHE A 167 -0.84 -2.15 -9.10
CA PHE A 167 -1.03 -1.90 -7.66
C PHE A 167 -0.30 -0.63 -7.19
N ILE A 168 0.95 -0.43 -7.62
CA ILE A 168 1.75 0.77 -7.32
C ILE A 168 1.11 2.04 -7.93
N ASP A 169 0.55 1.96 -9.13
CA ASP A 169 -0.18 3.08 -9.74
C ASP A 169 -1.44 3.47 -8.94
N ILE A 170 -2.16 2.48 -8.42
CA ILE A 170 -3.29 2.68 -7.50
C ILE A 170 -2.82 3.36 -6.22
N MET A 171 -1.72 2.92 -5.62
CA MET A 171 -1.15 3.55 -4.43
C MET A 171 -0.77 5.02 -4.67
N ALA A 172 -0.10 5.30 -5.80
CA ALA A 172 0.33 6.65 -6.15
C ALA A 172 -0.85 7.61 -6.32
N LEU A 173 -1.95 7.15 -6.94
CA LEU A 173 -3.20 7.92 -7.06
C LEU A 173 -3.75 8.36 -5.69
N HIS A 174 -3.57 7.53 -4.66
CA HIS A 174 -4.04 7.75 -3.30
C HIS A 174 -2.99 8.45 -2.40
N LYS A 175 -1.88 8.94 -2.95
CA LYS A 175 -0.78 9.55 -2.19
C LYS A 175 -0.15 8.64 -1.11
N LEU A 176 -0.26 7.33 -1.30
CA LEU A 176 0.45 6.34 -0.47
C LEU A 176 1.93 6.32 -0.88
N ASN A 177 2.81 5.97 0.06
CA ASN A 177 4.25 6.10 -0.13
C ASN A 177 5.05 4.85 0.23
N THR A 178 4.39 3.82 0.76
CA THR A 178 5.08 2.60 1.22
C THR A 178 4.38 1.36 0.69
N PHE A 179 5.04 0.64 -0.22
CA PHE A 179 4.57 -0.65 -0.72
C PHE A 179 5.19 -1.76 0.12
N HIS A 180 4.38 -2.41 0.94
CA HIS A 180 4.79 -3.60 1.67
C HIS A 180 4.53 -4.84 0.80
N TRP A 181 5.61 -5.48 0.35
CA TRP A 181 5.52 -6.60 -0.57
C TRP A 181 5.70 -7.93 0.17
N HIS A 182 4.58 -8.64 0.39
CA HIS A 182 4.57 -9.92 1.08
C HIS A 182 4.91 -11.06 0.10
N LEU A 183 6.18 -11.49 0.14
CA LEU A 183 6.81 -12.30 -0.92
C LEU A 183 6.89 -13.80 -0.61
N THR A 184 6.67 -14.21 0.64
CA THR A 184 6.92 -15.60 1.07
C THR A 184 5.88 -16.02 2.10
N ASP A 185 5.30 -17.20 1.92
CA ASP A 185 4.40 -17.84 2.89
C ASP A 185 4.42 -19.37 2.69
N ASP A 186 3.60 -20.09 3.44
CA ASP A 186 3.38 -21.52 3.34
C ASP A 186 2.97 -22.01 1.94
N GLN A 187 2.20 -21.22 1.18
CA GLN A 187 1.66 -21.60 -0.14
C GLN A 187 2.55 -21.12 -1.31
N GLY A 188 3.66 -20.44 -1.03
CA GLY A 188 4.58 -20.03 -2.08
C GLY A 188 5.74 -19.15 -1.67
N TRP A 189 6.87 -19.37 -2.32
CA TRP A 189 8.06 -18.52 -2.26
C TRP A 189 8.23 -17.76 -3.58
N ARG A 190 8.22 -16.43 -3.55
CA ARG A 190 8.10 -15.60 -4.76
C ARG A 190 9.34 -14.83 -5.16
N ILE A 191 10.46 -14.97 -4.45
CA ILE A 191 11.68 -14.20 -4.71
C ILE A 191 12.85 -15.11 -5.10
N GLU A 192 13.52 -14.80 -6.20
CA GLU A 192 14.75 -15.53 -6.57
C GLU A 192 15.89 -15.24 -5.59
N ILE A 193 16.36 -16.30 -4.91
CA ILE A 193 17.60 -16.30 -4.14
C ILE A 193 18.60 -17.20 -4.85
N ARG A 194 19.62 -16.62 -5.48
CA ARG A 194 20.55 -17.33 -6.36
C ARG A 194 21.34 -18.39 -5.62
N ARG A 195 21.68 -18.14 -4.35
CA ARG A 195 22.35 -19.14 -3.49
C ARG A 195 21.47 -20.35 -3.17
N TYR A 196 20.15 -20.17 -3.17
CA TYR A 196 19.18 -21.20 -2.79
C TYR A 196 18.13 -21.42 -3.89
N PRO A 197 18.53 -21.94 -5.07
CA PRO A 197 17.65 -22.02 -6.25
C PRO A 197 16.42 -22.91 -6.05
N GLU A 198 16.47 -23.88 -5.13
CA GLU A 198 15.29 -24.72 -4.85
C GLU A 198 14.13 -23.93 -4.22
N LEU A 199 14.36 -22.75 -3.62
CA LEU A 199 13.28 -21.89 -3.12
C LEU A 199 12.30 -21.50 -4.23
N THR A 200 12.79 -21.30 -5.46
CA THR A 200 11.92 -21.01 -6.60
C THR A 200 11.64 -22.24 -7.46
N ARG A 201 12.56 -23.21 -7.58
CA ARG A 201 12.28 -24.45 -8.33
C ARG A 201 11.22 -25.34 -7.69
N VAL A 202 11.17 -25.38 -6.35
CA VAL A 202 10.21 -26.17 -5.57
C VAL A 202 9.23 -25.23 -4.88
N GLY A 203 9.72 -24.31 -4.05
CA GLY A 203 8.89 -23.48 -3.18
C GLY A 203 7.95 -22.52 -3.88
N SER A 204 8.15 -22.21 -5.17
CA SER A 204 7.25 -21.31 -5.91
C SER A 204 6.01 -21.99 -6.49
N VAL A 205 5.89 -23.33 -6.43
CA VAL A 205 4.78 -24.05 -7.04
C VAL A 205 4.11 -24.96 -6.03
N ARG A 206 2.79 -24.81 -5.87
CA ARG A 206 1.93 -25.78 -5.17
C ARG A 206 1.19 -26.63 -6.18
N ARG A 207 0.86 -27.87 -5.80
CA ARG A 207 0.27 -28.87 -6.72
C ARG A 207 -1.18 -28.59 -7.12
N GLU A 208 -1.95 -27.94 -6.25
CA GLU A 208 -3.35 -27.57 -6.45
C GLU A 208 -3.76 -26.49 -5.45
N THR A 209 -4.94 -25.91 -5.63
CA THR A 209 -5.51 -24.91 -4.73
C THR A 209 -6.89 -25.33 -4.23
N LEU A 210 -7.16 -25.07 -2.95
CA LEU A 210 -8.48 -25.30 -2.36
C LEU A 210 -9.56 -24.45 -3.07
N ILE A 211 -10.68 -25.08 -3.43
CA ILE A 211 -11.88 -24.41 -3.95
C ILE A 211 -12.83 -24.14 -2.79
N GLY A 212 -13.28 -22.89 -2.61
CA GLY A 212 -14.23 -22.52 -1.55
C GLY A 212 -13.57 -22.31 -0.18
N HIS A 213 -14.38 -22.20 0.87
CA HIS A 213 -13.89 -21.84 2.20
C HIS A 213 -13.11 -22.97 2.89
N TYR A 214 -11.92 -22.64 3.42
CA TYR A 214 -11.04 -23.59 4.14
C TYR A 214 -11.70 -24.41 5.25
N LYS A 215 -12.66 -23.83 5.96
CA LYS A 215 -13.32 -24.54 7.08
C LYS A 215 -14.37 -25.55 6.64
N THR A 216 -14.86 -25.46 5.41
CA THR A 216 -16.04 -26.21 4.95
C THR A 216 -15.85 -26.94 3.63
N SER A 217 -14.76 -26.67 2.92
CA SER A 217 -14.45 -27.34 1.66
C SER A 217 -13.31 -28.34 1.82
N ASP A 218 -13.44 -29.45 1.12
CA ASP A 218 -12.44 -30.49 0.91
C ASP A 218 -12.08 -30.64 -0.58
N ARG A 219 -12.56 -29.72 -1.43
CA ARG A 219 -12.40 -29.77 -2.88
C ARG A 219 -11.20 -28.96 -3.34
N TYR A 220 -10.49 -29.47 -4.34
CA TYR A 220 -9.34 -28.81 -4.96
C TYR A 220 -9.51 -28.71 -6.48
N ASP A 221 -8.84 -27.74 -7.09
CA ASP A 221 -8.87 -27.50 -8.53
C ASP A 221 -7.99 -28.45 -9.36
N GLY A 222 -7.13 -29.24 -8.70
CA GLY A 222 -6.18 -30.15 -9.34
C GLY A 222 -5.18 -29.46 -10.27
N THR A 223 -5.00 -28.14 -10.15
CA THR A 223 -4.21 -27.33 -11.08
C THR A 223 -2.98 -26.76 -10.36
N PRO A 224 -1.75 -27.11 -10.80
CA PRO A 224 -0.55 -26.52 -10.24
C PRO A 224 -0.56 -24.99 -10.38
N HIS A 225 -0.29 -24.29 -9.28
CA HIS A 225 -0.25 -22.83 -9.23
C HIS A 225 1.12 -22.38 -8.74
N GLY A 226 1.70 -21.39 -9.41
CA GLY A 226 2.99 -20.86 -9.01
C GLY A 226 3.47 -19.67 -9.81
N GLY A 227 4.75 -19.36 -9.64
CA GLY A 227 5.40 -18.16 -10.18
C GLY A 227 6.28 -17.50 -9.13
N TYR A 228 7.30 -16.79 -9.59
CA TYR A 228 8.23 -16.03 -8.76
C TYR A 228 8.80 -14.88 -9.59
N TYR A 229 9.33 -13.87 -8.92
CA TYR A 229 10.06 -12.77 -9.53
C TYR A 229 11.55 -13.08 -9.52
N THR A 230 12.17 -12.98 -10.69
CA THR A 230 13.62 -12.91 -10.80
C THR A 230 14.15 -11.66 -10.11
N GLN A 231 15.44 -11.65 -9.79
CA GLN A 231 16.06 -10.47 -9.21
C GLN A 231 15.97 -9.23 -10.13
N ASP A 232 15.98 -9.42 -11.45
CA ASP A 232 15.88 -8.32 -12.41
C ASP A 232 14.47 -7.74 -12.47
N GLU A 233 13.44 -8.59 -12.42
CA GLU A 233 12.04 -8.13 -12.30
C GLU A 233 11.80 -7.39 -10.98
N ILE A 234 12.41 -7.81 -9.89
CA ILE A 234 12.33 -7.08 -8.61
C ILE A 234 12.99 -5.70 -8.75
N ARG A 235 14.18 -5.61 -9.36
CA ARG A 235 14.85 -4.32 -9.62
C ARG A 235 13.98 -3.41 -10.48
N GLU A 236 13.30 -3.98 -11.48
CA GLU A 236 12.36 -3.26 -12.33
C GLU A 236 11.17 -2.70 -11.52
N VAL A 237 10.53 -3.50 -10.68
CA VAL A 237 9.42 -3.05 -9.82
C VAL A 237 9.87 -1.99 -8.83
N VAL A 238 11.05 -2.17 -8.20
CA VAL A 238 11.62 -1.18 -7.26
C VAL A 238 11.90 0.14 -7.97
N ALA A 239 12.45 0.12 -9.19
CA ALA A 239 12.67 1.32 -9.98
C ALA A 239 11.33 1.99 -10.36
N TYR A 240 10.34 1.21 -10.78
CA TYR A 240 9.00 1.72 -11.13
C TYR A 240 8.29 2.38 -9.94
N ALA A 241 8.43 1.82 -8.74
CA ALA A 241 7.94 2.41 -7.49
C ALA A 241 8.69 3.71 -7.15
N ALA A 242 10.02 3.73 -7.31
CA ALA A 242 10.84 4.90 -7.04
C ALA A 242 10.48 6.10 -7.95
N GLU A 243 10.14 5.86 -9.23
CA GLU A 243 9.64 6.89 -10.14
C GLU A 243 8.36 7.58 -9.62
N ARG A 244 7.56 6.84 -8.83
CA ARG A 244 6.34 7.30 -8.14
C ARG A 244 6.58 7.67 -6.69
N CYS A 245 7.85 7.79 -6.29
CA CYS A 245 8.28 8.12 -4.95
C CYS A 245 7.74 7.18 -3.85
N ILE A 246 7.45 5.93 -4.21
CA ILE A 246 7.00 4.86 -3.31
C ILE A 246 8.21 4.01 -2.91
N GLU A 247 8.40 3.84 -1.60
CA GLU A 247 9.40 2.93 -1.03
C GLU A 247 8.84 1.51 -1.01
N VAL A 248 9.63 0.52 -1.42
CA VAL A 248 9.24 -0.90 -1.40
C VAL A 248 9.90 -1.59 -0.22
N ILE A 249 9.10 -2.05 0.74
CA ILE A 249 9.53 -2.82 1.90
C ILE A 249 9.26 -4.30 1.59
N PRO A 250 10.30 -5.14 1.44
CA PRO A 250 10.10 -6.57 1.26
C PRO A 250 9.74 -7.22 2.60
N GLU A 251 8.90 -8.25 2.55
CA GLU A 251 8.70 -9.18 3.65
C GLU A 251 9.21 -10.58 3.28
N ILE A 252 10.11 -11.09 4.13
CA ILE A 252 10.44 -12.52 4.20
C ILE A 252 9.94 -13.01 5.54
N GLU A 253 8.89 -13.82 5.53
CA GLU A 253 8.15 -14.19 6.72
C GLU A 253 8.86 -15.29 7.53
N LEU A 254 9.12 -15.02 8.81
CA LEU A 254 9.95 -15.85 9.68
C LEU A 254 9.47 -15.79 11.14
N PRO A 255 9.62 -16.85 11.96
CA PRO A 255 9.96 -18.23 11.59
C PRO A 255 8.74 -19.10 11.24
N GLY A 256 7.52 -18.56 11.40
CA GLY A 256 6.27 -19.14 10.92
C GLY A 256 6.17 -19.13 9.39
N HIS A 257 5.03 -19.56 8.85
CA HIS A 257 4.69 -19.42 7.42
C HIS A 257 5.80 -19.81 6.43
N SER A 258 6.52 -20.87 6.78
CA SER A 258 7.78 -21.23 6.11
C SER A 258 7.66 -22.52 5.30
N MET A 259 6.46 -23.07 5.08
CA MET A 259 6.32 -24.37 4.41
C MET A 259 6.90 -24.39 3.00
N ALA A 260 6.85 -23.29 2.24
CA ALA A 260 7.50 -23.22 0.93
C ALA A 260 9.03 -23.36 1.03
N ALA A 261 9.66 -22.72 2.02
CA ALA A 261 11.09 -22.86 2.29
C ALA A 261 11.42 -24.26 2.82
N LEU A 262 10.59 -24.82 3.69
CA LEU A 262 10.77 -26.18 4.24
C LEU A 262 10.65 -27.25 3.14
N ALA A 263 9.69 -27.12 2.21
CA ALA A 263 9.55 -28.04 1.07
C ALA A 263 10.79 -27.99 0.15
N SER A 264 11.37 -26.80 -0.02
CA SER A 264 12.57 -26.59 -0.83
C SER A 264 13.84 -27.14 -0.15
N TYR A 265 13.96 -26.94 1.16
CA TYR A 265 15.11 -27.36 1.97
C TYR A 265 14.65 -27.99 3.29
N PRO A 266 14.30 -29.29 3.30
CA PRO A 266 13.70 -29.92 4.47
C PRO A 266 14.55 -29.86 5.75
N TRP A 267 15.87 -29.76 5.63
CA TRP A 267 16.76 -29.63 6.79
C TRP A 267 16.54 -28.35 7.62
N LEU A 268 15.83 -27.35 7.10
CA LEU A 268 15.41 -26.14 7.82
C LEU A 268 14.38 -26.44 8.92
N GLY A 269 13.56 -27.47 8.75
CA GLY A 269 12.49 -27.82 9.68
C GLY A 269 12.95 -28.71 10.82
N CYS A 270 12.21 -28.72 11.93
CA CYS A 270 12.56 -29.52 13.11
C CYS A 270 12.57 -31.03 12.80
N THR A 271 11.56 -31.51 12.07
CA THR A 271 11.38 -32.94 11.73
C THR A 271 12.18 -33.38 10.50
N LYS A 272 12.70 -32.42 9.71
CA LYS A 272 13.41 -32.65 8.45
C LYS A 272 12.55 -33.22 7.31
N GLY A 273 11.23 -33.09 7.44
CA GLY A 273 10.25 -33.47 6.42
C GLY A 273 9.69 -34.90 6.59
N PRO A 274 9.02 -35.41 5.53
CA PRO A 274 8.76 -34.71 4.27
C PRO A 274 7.87 -33.47 4.45
N TYR A 275 8.09 -32.46 3.62
CA TYR A 275 7.28 -31.24 3.58
C TYR A 275 6.84 -30.98 2.14
N GLU A 276 5.68 -30.36 1.99
CA GLU A 276 5.14 -29.92 0.70
C GLU A 276 4.71 -28.46 0.82
N VAL A 277 4.78 -27.72 -0.30
CA VAL A 277 4.18 -26.38 -0.40
C VAL A 277 2.67 -26.53 -0.17
N ARG A 278 2.10 -25.73 0.74
CA ARG A 278 0.72 -25.94 1.17
C ARG A 278 -0.27 -25.63 0.05
N THR A 279 -1.33 -26.43 0.00
CA THR A 279 -2.47 -26.28 -0.93
C THR A 279 -3.73 -25.71 -0.25
N THR A 280 -3.62 -25.41 1.05
CA THR A 280 -4.70 -24.92 1.91
C THR A 280 -4.28 -23.66 2.65
N TRP A 281 -5.29 -22.95 3.14
CA TRP A 281 -5.15 -21.76 3.98
C TRP A 281 -4.86 -22.16 5.44
N PHE A 282 -4.54 -21.17 6.28
CA PHE A 282 -4.12 -21.34 7.69
C PHE A 282 -2.67 -21.77 7.87
N TYR A 283 -2.02 -21.19 8.90
CA TYR A 283 -0.62 -21.41 9.22
C TYR A 283 -0.28 -22.87 9.56
N SER A 284 1.00 -23.21 9.36
CA SER A 284 1.57 -24.52 9.71
C SER A 284 2.06 -24.60 11.15
N SER A 285 1.97 -25.79 11.73
CA SER A 285 2.75 -26.11 12.94
C SER A 285 4.21 -26.42 12.63
N ASP A 286 4.54 -26.75 11.39
CA ASP A 286 5.90 -26.94 10.92
C ASP A 286 6.52 -25.58 10.56
N VAL A 287 7.50 -25.19 11.35
CA VAL A 287 8.17 -23.87 11.32
C VAL A 287 9.68 -24.04 11.23
N LEU A 288 10.42 -22.97 10.95
CA LEU A 288 11.88 -22.99 10.93
C LEU A 288 12.46 -23.47 12.27
N CYS A 289 13.50 -24.29 12.21
CA CYS A 289 14.17 -24.77 13.41
C CYS A 289 15.09 -23.70 13.99
N ALA A 290 14.64 -23.02 15.06
CA ALA A 290 15.45 -22.02 15.78
C ALA A 290 16.65 -22.59 16.56
N GLY A 291 16.78 -23.92 16.62
CA GLY A 291 17.82 -24.61 17.38
C GLY A 291 19.15 -24.85 16.65
N ARG A 292 19.21 -24.55 15.34
CA ARG A 292 20.36 -24.88 14.47
C ARG A 292 21.02 -23.63 13.91
N GLU A 293 22.35 -23.60 13.89
CA GLU A 293 23.11 -22.51 13.27
C GLU A 293 22.91 -22.46 11.75
N THR A 294 22.72 -23.61 11.10
CA THR A 294 22.45 -23.68 9.65
C THR A 294 21.16 -22.96 9.26
N THR A 295 20.17 -22.87 10.16
CA THR A 295 18.96 -22.07 9.94
C THR A 295 19.32 -20.59 9.86
N PHE A 296 20.11 -20.07 10.80
CA PHE A 296 20.51 -18.67 10.79
C PHE A 296 21.43 -18.36 9.61
N GLU A 297 22.39 -19.25 9.28
CA GLU A 297 23.22 -19.10 8.08
C GLU A 297 22.38 -18.98 6.80
N PHE A 298 21.34 -19.82 6.66
CA PHE A 298 20.39 -19.73 5.55
C PHE A 298 19.70 -18.37 5.50
N LEU A 299 19.14 -17.91 6.61
CA LEU A 299 18.40 -16.66 6.69
C LEU A 299 19.29 -15.44 6.42
N GLU A 300 20.48 -15.42 6.99
CA GLU A 300 21.45 -14.36 6.75
C GLU A 300 21.86 -14.29 5.27
N ASN A 301 22.01 -15.45 4.63
CA ASN A 301 22.31 -15.52 3.20
C ASN A 301 21.14 -15.08 2.32
N VAL A 302 19.91 -15.48 2.64
CA VAL A 302 18.69 -15.02 1.95
C VAL A 302 18.56 -13.50 2.10
N LEU A 303 18.61 -13.00 3.34
CA LEU A 303 18.48 -11.58 3.64
C LEU A 303 19.61 -10.77 2.99
N ALA A 304 20.83 -11.30 2.88
CA ALA A 304 21.92 -10.61 2.18
C ALA A 304 21.55 -10.31 0.72
N GLU A 305 20.99 -11.27 -0.02
CA GLU A 305 20.51 -11.04 -1.39
C GLU A 305 19.31 -10.09 -1.41
N VAL A 306 18.38 -10.19 -0.45
CA VAL A 306 17.24 -9.23 -0.33
C VAL A 306 17.75 -7.79 -0.14
N LEU A 307 18.75 -7.56 0.71
CA LEU A 307 19.30 -6.23 0.97
C LEU A 307 19.97 -5.59 -0.25
N GLU A 308 20.41 -6.40 -1.23
CA GLU A 308 20.96 -5.93 -2.51
C GLU A 308 19.88 -5.50 -3.49
N LEU A 309 18.67 -6.08 -3.39
CA LEU A 309 17.54 -5.81 -4.29
C LEU A 309 16.69 -4.63 -3.83
N PHE A 310 16.54 -4.47 -2.51
CA PHE A 310 15.66 -3.48 -1.93
C PHE A 310 16.48 -2.35 -1.27
N PRO A 311 16.42 -1.11 -1.79
CA PRO A 311 17.14 0.02 -1.21
C PRO A 311 16.50 0.49 0.11
N SER A 312 15.27 0.08 0.42
CA SER A 312 14.54 0.49 1.62
C SER A 312 15.36 0.29 2.90
N LYS A 313 15.27 1.27 3.80
CA LYS A 313 15.87 1.13 5.13
C LYS A 313 15.18 0.03 5.94
N TYR A 314 13.92 -0.24 5.65
CA TYR A 314 13.08 -1.15 6.41
C TYR A 314 13.01 -2.52 5.73
N ILE A 315 13.03 -3.58 6.55
CA ILE A 315 12.79 -4.95 6.13
C ILE A 315 11.74 -5.53 7.05
N HIS A 316 10.66 -6.08 6.49
CA HIS A 316 9.66 -6.80 7.27
C HIS A 316 10.09 -8.26 7.39
N ILE A 317 10.01 -8.83 8.60
CA ILE A 317 10.40 -10.23 8.84
C ILE A 317 9.22 -11.13 9.27
N GLY A 318 8.00 -10.60 9.25
CA GLY A 318 6.83 -11.27 9.79
C GLY A 318 6.87 -11.39 11.31
N GLY A 319 6.84 -12.63 11.79
CA GLY A 319 6.86 -12.97 13.22
C GLY A 319 5.50 -13.40 13.77
N ASP A 320 4.48 -13.45 12.92
CA ASP A 320 3.13 -13.86 13.25
C ASP A 320 2.94 -15.38 13.25
N GLU A 321 1.84 -15.80 13.88
CA GLU A 321 1.26 -17.14 13.80
C GLU A 321 2.27 -18.31 13.78
N CYS A 322 3.23 -18.31 14.70
CA CYS A 322 4.28 -19.34 14.78
C CYS A 322 4.04 -20.33 15.94
N PRO A 323 3.46 -21.53 15.73
CA PRO A 323 3.24 -22.48 16.82
C PRO A 323 4.53 -23.06 17.43
N ARG A 324 4.58 -23.17 18.76
CA ARG A 324 5.74 -23.72 19.51
C ARG A 324 5.83 -25.24 19.49
N VAL A 325 4.80 -25.92 19.00
CA VAL A 325 4.59 -27.37 19.14
C VAL A 325 5.74 -28.22 18.58
N ARG A 326 6.45 -27.74 17.54
CA ARG A 326 7.62 -28.42 17.00
C ARG A 326 8.89 -28.14 17.82
N TRP A 327 9.06 -26.92 18.30
CA TRP A 327 10.21 -26.55 19.12
C TRP A 327 10.23 -27.26 20.47
N GLU A 328 9.07 -27.46 21.10
CA GLU A 328 8.93 -28.19 22.36
C GLU A 328 9.50 -29.62 22.30
N LYS A 329 9.39 -30.25 21.13
CA LYS A 329 9.80 -31.64 20.87
C LYS A 329 11.18 -31.73 20.20
N CYS A 330 11.67 -30.64 19.59
CA CYS A 330 12.92 -30.64 18.83
C CYS A 330 14.15 -30.64 19.76
N PRO A 331 15.04 -31.66 19.68
CA PRO A 331 16.24 -31.70 20.52
C PRO A 331 17.17 -30.49 20.33
N ASP A 332 17.25 -29.97 19.10
CA ASP A 332 18.05 -28.78 18.78
C ASP A 332 17.48 -27.52 19.42
N CYS A 333 16.17 -27.29 19.31
CA CYS A 333 15.50 -26.14 19.93
C CYS A 333 15.60 -26.22 21.45
N ARG A 334 15.34 -27.39 22.05
CA ARG A 334 15.49 -27.60 23.49
C ARG A 334 16.92 -27.38 23.98
N ARG A 335 17.92 -27.74 23.16
CA ARG A 335 19.33 -27.46 23.46
C ARG A 335 19.59 -25.95 23.43
N ARG A 336 19.09 -25.23 22.42
CA ARG A 336 19.21 -23.77 22.33
C ARG A 336 18.60 -23.08 23.56
N ILE A 337 17.37 -23.47 23.94
CA ILE A 337 16.69 -22.96 25.14
C ILE A 337 17.59 -23.08 26.38
N ARG A 338 18.22 -24.25 26.59
CA ARG A 338 19.14 -24.44 27.73
C ARG A 338 20.43 -23.61 27.61
N GLN A 339 21.02 -23.52 26.42
CA GLN A 339 22.30 -22.84 26.20
C GLN A 339 22.18 -21.33 26.39
N GLU A 340 21.07 -20.74 25.96
CA GLU A 340 20.82 -19.30 26.02
C GLU A 340 20.07 -18.90 27.31
N GLY A 341 19.73 -19.86 28.17
CA GLY A 341 19.02 -19.60 29.43
C GLY A 341 17.57 -19.12 29.26
N LEU A 342 16.90 -19.55 28.19
CA LEU A 342 15.52 -19.17 27.85
C LEU A 342 14.53 -19.98 28.67
N LYS A 343 13.34 -19.41 28.95
CA LYS A 343 12.31 -20.09 29.75
C LYS A 343 11.56 -21.14 28.93
N ASP A 344 11.16 -20.79 27.71
CA ASP A 344 10.24 -21.58 26.91
C ASP A 344 10.37 -21.28 25.40
N GLY A 345 9.34 -21.65 24.63
CA GLY A 345 9.29 -21.42 23.19
C GLY A 345 9.04 -19.97 22.78
N ASP A 346 8.40 -19.16 23.62
CA ASP A 346 8.16 -17.75 23.33
C ASP A 346 9.47 -16.96 23.46
N ASP A 347 10.22 -17.21 24.53
CA ASP A 347 11.59 -16.70 24.66
C ASP A 347 12.49 -17.16 23.49
N LEU A 348 12.26 -18.37 22.95
CA LEU A 348 12.98 -18.87 21.76
C LEU A 348 12.62 -18.11 20.47
N GLN A 349 11.36 -17.72 20.27
CA GLN A 349 11.00 -16.83 19.15
C GLN A 349 11.69 -15.47 19.33
N SER A 350 11.64 -14.89 20.53
CA SER A 350 12.31 -13.61 20.80
C SER A 350 13.81 -13.67 20.56
N TYR A 351 14.47 -14.77 20.96
CA TYR A 351 15.88 -15.01 20.64
C TYR A 351 16.12 -15.03 19.13
N PHE A 352 15.30 -15.78 18.38
CA PHE A 352 15.41 -15.90 16.94
C PHE A 352 15.29 -14.53 16.25
N VAL A 353 14.24 -13.78 16.60
CA VAL A 353 13.95 -12.47 16.03
C VAL A 353 15.02 -11.45 16.40
N SER A 354 15.42 -11.41 17.68
CA SER A 354 16.49 -10.51 18.15
C SER A 354 17.83 -10.77 17.45
N ARG A 355 18.11 -12.01 17.07
CA ARG A 355 19.33 -12.35 16.32
C ARG A 355 19.28 -11.80 14.90
N ILE A 356 18.13 -11.92 14.22
CA ILE A 356 17.93 -11.33 12.88
C ILE A 356 17.94 -9.80 12.94
N GLU A 357 17.29 -9.19 13.93
CA GLU A 357 17.30 -7.73 14.15
C GLU A 357 18.73 -7.19 14.27
N LYS A 358 19.55 -7.80 15.14
CA LYS A 358 20.95 -7.41 15.32
C LYS A 358 21.74 -7.52 14.01
N TRP A 359 21.49 -8.57 13.22
CA TRP A 359 22.16 -8.78 11.94
C TRP A 359 21.78 -7.72 10.89
N LEU A 360 20.50 -7.32 10.85
CA LEU A 360 19.99 -6.25 9.99
C LEU A 360 20.55 -4.88 10.42
N HIS A 361 20.56 -4.59 11.72
CA HIS A 361 21.09 -3.33 12.25
C HIS A 361 22.58 -3.16 11.95
N ALA A 362 23.36 -4.24 12.06
CA ALA A 362 24.78 -4.22 11.69
C ALA A 362 25.02 -3.86 10.20
N ARG A 363 23.97 -3.91 9.36
CA ARG A 363 23.97 -3.56 7.93
C ARG A 363 23.18 -2.29 7.62
N GLY A 364 22.85 -1.50 8.64
CA GLY A 364 22.16 -0.21 8.48
C GLY A 364 20.68 -0.33 8.10
N ARG A 365 20.07 -1.50 8.30
CA ARG A 365 18.65 -1.75 8.07
C ARG A 365 17.90 -1.78 9.39
N GLU A 366 16.62 -1.44 9.37
CA GLU A 366 15.74 -1.51 10.53
C GLU A 366 14.64 -2.55 10.30
N MET A 367 14.32 -3.29 11.35
CA MET A 367 13.36 -4.39 11.29
C MET A 367 11.94 -3.92 11.62
N ILE A 368 10.97 -4.35 10.82
CA ILE A 368 9.54 -4.31 11.14
C ILE A 368 9.06 -5.75 11.35
N GLY A 369 8.17 -5.96 12.31
CA GLY A 369 7.47 -7.24 12.45
C GLY A 369 6.10 -7.07 13.10
N TRP A 370 5.28 -8.11 12.98
CA TRP A 370 3.92 -8.14 13.50
C TRP A 370 3.89 -8.10 15.04
N ASP A 371 2.75 -7.71 15.61
CA ASP A 371 2.63 -7.43 17.05
C ASP A 371 2.81 -8.65 17.98
N GLU A 372 2.81 -9.89 17.45
CA GLU A 372 3.26 -11.10 18.15
C GLU A 372 4.68 -10.98 18.70
N LEU A 373 5.55 -10.17 18.10
CA LEU A 373 6.89 -9.93 18.61
C LEU A 373 6.89 -9.37 20.05
N LEU A 374 5.77 -8.77 20.50
CA LEU A 374 5.60 -8.30 21.88
C LEU A 374 5.52 -9.42 22.92
N GLU A 375 5.24 -10.67 22.53
CA GLU A 375 4.93 -11.77 23.46
C GLU A 375 6.15 -12.22 24.28
N GLY A 376 7.33 -12.30 23.67
CA GLY A 376 8.58 -12.60 24.37
C GLY A 376 9.46 -11.36 24.62
N GLY A 377 8.90 -10.16 24.46
CA GLY A 377 9.61 -8.88 24.60
C GLY A 377 10.32 -8.42 23.32
N VAL A 378 10.21 -7.12 23.04
CA VAL A 378 10.86 -6.43 21.90
C VAL A 378 12.00 -5.54 22.38
N THR A 379 12.97 -5.28 21.50
CA THR A 379 13.97 -4.24 21.78
C THR A 379 13.34 -2.86 21.55
N PRO A 380 13.86 -1.78 22.16
CA PRO A 380 13.35 -0.42 21.93
C PRO A 380 13.44 0.04 20.47
N SER A 381 14.28 -0.59 19.67
CA SER A 381 14.49 -0.26 18.26
C SER A 381 13.50 -0.94 17.32
N THR A 382 12.86 -2.04 17.74
CA THR A 382 11.90 -2.80 16.93
C THR A 382 10.72 -1.91 16.56
N ILE A 383 10.37 -1.91 15.28
CA ILE A 383 9.15 -1.27 14.77
C ILE A 383 8.06 -2.33 14.76
N VAL A 384 6.94 -2.05 15.43
CA VAL A 384 5.84 -3.00 15.58
C VAL A 384 4.71 -2.66 14.62
N MET A 385 4.26 -3.65 13.83
CA MET A 385 3.05 -3.53 13.00
C MET A 385 1.86 -4.20 13.70
N SER A 386 0.89 -3.40 14.14
CA SER A 386 -0.26 -3.85 14.95
C SER A 386 -1.42 -4.30 14.08
N TRP A 387 -1.74 -5.60 14.08
CA TRP A 387 -2.74 -6.17 13.18
C TRP A 387 -3.88 -6.91 13.89
N ARG A 388 -3.63 -7.56 15.04
CA ARG A 388 -4.68 -8.34 15.74
C ARG A 388 -5.82 -7.47 16.25
N GLY A 389 -5.50 -6.20 16.47
CA GLY A 389 -6.33 -5.08 16.91
C GLY A 389 -5.46 -3.83 17.05
N ALA A 390 -5.94 -2.80 17.76
CA ALA A 390 -5.16 -1.59 18.03
C ALA A 390 -4.30 -1.72 19.31
N GLU A 391 -4.64 -2.68 20.17
CA GLU A 391 -4.11 -2.84 21.53
C GLU A 391 -2.59 -3.11 21.54
N GLY A 392 -2.11 -3.93 20.61
CA GLY A 392 -0.68 -4.23 20.46
C GLY A 392 0.13 -2.97 20.13
N GLY A 393 -0.35 -2.18 19.16
CA GLY A 393 0.24 -0.91 18.77
C GLY A 393 0.19 0.14 19.88
N ILE A 394 -0.94 0.26 20.60
CA ILE A 394 -1.07 1.16 21.75
C ILE A 394 -0.05 0.79 22.84
N LYS A 395 0.08 -0.51 23.14
CA LYS A 395 1.06 -1.01 24.11
C LYS A 395 2.49 -0.71 23.66
N ALA A 396 2.84 -0.97 22.41
CA ALA A 396 4.17 -0.70 21.86
C ALA A 396 4.50 0.80 21.88
N ALA A 397 3.56 1.66 21.47
CA ALA A 397 3.73 3.11 21.50
C ALA A 397 3.95 3.64 22.93
N LYS A 398 3.22 3.10 23.92
CA LYS A 398 3.41 3.42 25.35
C LYS A 398 4.77 2.97 25.89
N LEU A 399 5.39 1.95 25.29
CA LEU A 399 6.76 1.51 25.61
C LEU A 399 7.84 2.30 24.86
N GLY A 400 7.47 3.24 23.98
CA GLY A 400 8.40 4.05 23.20
C GLY A 400 8.82 3.42 21.87
N ASN A 401 8.29 2.25 21.52
CA ASN A 401 8.53 1.63 20.22
C ASN A 401 7.78 2.39 19.12
N ARG A 402 8.37 2.45 17.94
CA ARG A 402 7.71 2.98 16.74
C ARG A 402 6.70 1.98 16.22
N VAL A 403 5.55 2.47 15.75
CA VAL A 403 4.40 1.63 15.41
C VAL A 403 3.84 1.99 14.04
N VAL A 404 3.49 0.96 13.27
CA VAL A 404 2.59 1.05 12.11
C VAL A 404 1.27 0.41 12.49
N MET A 405 0.16 1.13 12.38
CA MET A 405 -1.17 0.59 12.68
C MET A 405 -1.78 -0.06 11.43
N SER A 406 -2.09 -1.35 11.51
CA SER A 406 -2.81 -2.09 10.47
C SER A 406 -3.91 -3.01 11.05
N PRO A 407 -4.74 -2.54 12.02
CA PRO A 407 -5.71 -3.40 12.70
C PRO A 407 -6.68 -4.06 11.73
N ARG A 408 -6.78 -5.39 11.80
CA ARG A 408 -7.58 -6.23 10.90
C ARG A 408 -9.06 -5.93 10.87
N PHE A 409 -9.59 -5.23 11.87
CA PHE A 409 -11.00 -4.86 11.90
C PHE A 409 -11.30 -3.56 11.14
N TYR A 410 -10.26 -2.86 10.66
CA TYR A 410 -10.35 -1.63 9.89
C TYR A 410 -9.62 -1.70 8.54
N PHE A 411 -8.48 -2.39 8.46
CA PHE A 411 -7.56 -2.27 7.32
C PHE A 411 -7.22 -3.58 6.60
N TYR A 412 -7.96 -4.67 6.85
CA TYR A 412 -7.84 -5.92 6.08
C TYR A 412 -8.83 -5.90 4.92
N LEU A 413 -8.31 -5.60 3.73
CA LEU A 413 -9.11 -5.38 2.54
C LEU A 413 -9.52 -6.69 1.86
N ASP A 414 -9.09 -7.84 2.36
CA ASP A 414 -9.53 -9.18 1.98
C ASP A 414 -10.88 -9.58 2.61
N TYR A 415 -11.41 -8.78 3.56
CA TYR A 415 -12.75 -8.99 4.14
C TYR A 415 -13.84 -8.44 3.22
N TYR A 416 -15.06 -8.98 3.33
CA TYR A 416 -16.23 -8.46 2.61
C TYR A 416 -16.45 -6.97 2.86
N GLN A 417 -17.08 -6.29 1.92
CA GLN A 417 -17.28 -4.85 1.92
C GLN A 417 -18.65 -4.44 2.45
N THR A 418 -19.60 -5.37 2.50
CA THR A 418 -20.95 -5.11 3.00
C THR A 418 -21.34 -6.02 4.15
N SER A 419 -22.39 -5.62 4.88
CA SER A 419 -23.00 -6.41 5.94
C SER A 419 -23.73 -7.68 5.46
N ASP A 420 -24.16 -7.72 4.20
CA ASP A 420 -24.87 -8.85 3.56
C ASP A 420 -24.24 -9.21 2.20
N PRO A 421 -23.06 -9.87 2.19
CA PRO A 421 -22.28 -10.08 0.97
C PRO A 421 -22.99 -10.97 -0.06
N GLU A 422 -23.78 -11.95 0.38
CA GLU A 422 -24.50 -12.86 -0.52
C GLU A 422 -25.58 -12.10 -1.31
N SER A 423 -26.43 -11.35 -0.63
CA SER A 423 -27.47 -10.54 -1.29
C SER A 423 -26.89 -9.45 -2.19
N ASN A 424 -25.70 -8.96 -1.86
CA ASN A 424 -25.00 -7.93 -2.63
C ASN A 424 -24.13 -8.47 -3.77
N GLY A 425 -24.05 -9.80 -3.93
CA GLY A 425 -23.30 -10.45 -5.00
C GLY A 425 -21.79 -10.26 -4.87
N GLU A 426 -21.27 -10.15 -3.64
CA GLU A 426 -19.83 -10.05 -3.41
C GLU A 426 -19.11 -11.37 -3.80
N PRO A 427 -17.92 -11.26 -4.40
CA PRO A 427 -17.08 -12.42 -4.64
C PRO A 427 -16.65 -13.06 -3.31
N LEU A 428 -16.38 -14.37 -3.35
CA LEU A 428 -15.90 -15.11 -2.20
C LEU A 428 -14.70 -14.42 -1.57
N SER A 429 -14.83 -14.07 -0.30
CA SER A 429 -13.80 -13.43 0.53
C SER A 429 -13.62 -14.24 1.82
N ILE A 430 -12.55 -14.01 2.58
CA ILE A 430 -12.23 -14.85 3.75
C ILE A 430 -13.33 -14.89 4.82
N GLY A 431 -14.14 -13.83 4.91
CA GLY A 431 -15.21 -13.65 5.90
C GLY A 431 -15.20 -12.25 6.49
N ARG A 432 -16.05 -12.02 7.50
CA ARG A 432 -16.25 -10.72 8.19
C ARG A 432 -16.61 -9.60 7.21
N ASN A 433 -16.78 -8.37 7.71
CA ASN A 433 -16.95 -7.21 6.85
C ASN A 433 -16.21 -5.97 7.37
N ILE A 434 -15.72 -5.18 6.42
CA ILE A 434 -15.18 -3.84 6.63
C ILE A 434 -15.80 -2.93 5.55
N PRO A 435 -16.99 -2.38 5.84
CA PRO A 435 -17.57 -1.33 5.02
C PRO A 435 -16.70 -0.09 5.05
N ILE A 436 -16.71 0.68 3.97
CA ILE A 436 -15.84 1.85 3.82
C ILE A 436 -16.01 2.88 4.95
N ARG A 437 -17.22 3.04 5.51
CA ARG A 437 -17.48 3.91 6.67
C ARG A 437 -16.75 3.46 7.92
N LYS A 438 -16.69 2.14 8.15
CA LYS A 438 -15.97 1.58 9.29
C LYS A 438 -14.48 1.92 9.20
N LEU A 439 -13.88 1.69 8.02
CA LEU A 439 -12.49 2.03 7.77
C LEU A 439 -12.22 3.53 7.96
N TYR A 440 -13.07 4.40 7.40
CA TYR A 440 -12.95 5.85 7.52
C TYR A 440 -13.02 6.37 8.97
N GLY A 441 -13.83 5.70 9.80
CA GLY A 441 -14.06 6.05 11.20
C GLY A 441 -12.89 5.72 12.15
N TYR A 442 -11.82 5.08 11.67
CA TYR A 442 -10.69 4.73 12.52
C TYR A 442 -9.93 5.97 13.04
N ASP A 443 -9.73 6.07 14.36
CA ASP A 443 -8.85 7.06 14.98
C ASP A 443 -7.50 6.41 15.34
N PRO A 444 -6.40 6.74 14.63
CA PRO A 444 -5.08 6.17 14.92
C PRO A 444 -4.46 6.62 16.25
N PHE A 445 -5.04 7.63 16.92
CA PHE A 445 -4.52 8.21 18.16
C PHE A 445 -5.36 7.85 19.39
N ASP A 446 -6.37 6.99 19.23
CA ASP A 446 -7.22 6.60 20.34
C ASP A 446 -6.39 5.98 21.49
N GLU A 447 -6.73 6.35 22.72
CA GLU A 447 -6.02 5.95 23.95
C GLU A 447 -4.52 6.35 24.07
N LEU A 448 -4.03 7.26 23.21
CA LEU A 448 -2.67 7.79 23.24
C LEU A 448 -2.65 9.27 23.61
N ASP A 449 -1.70 9.66 24.46
CA ASP A 449 -1.36 11.07 24.63
C ASP A 449 -0.50 11.60 23.46
N GLU A 450 -0.19 12.90 23.44
CA GLU A 450 0.58 13.51 22.36
C GLU A 450 2.00 12.93 22.22
N ALA A 451 2.65 12.60 23.34
CA ALA A 451 4.01 12.06 23.33
C ALA A 451 4.03 10.62 22.80
N GLN A 452 3.07 9.80 23.22
CA GLN A 452 2.88 8.43 22.75
C GLN A 452 2.43 8.40 21.30
N GLY A 453 1.56 9.33 20.88
CA GLY A 453 1.08 9.47 19.52
C GLY A 453 2.20 9.73 18.50
N ARG A 454 3.30 10.37 18.91
CA ARG A 454 4.49 10.58 18.06
C ARG A 454 5.23 9.29 17.70
N ASN A 455 4.97 8.20 18.43
CA ASN A 455 5.52 6.89 18.11
C ASN A 455 4.75 6.19 16.97
N ILE A 456 3.57 6.69 16.59
CA ILE A 456 2.81 6.17 15.46
C ILE A 456 3.41 6.74 14.17
N LEU A 457 4.12 5.91 13.42
CA LEU A 457 4.70 6.28 12.11
C LEU A 457 3.60 6.51 11.07
N GLY A 458 2.52 5.74 11.17
CA GLY A 458 1.35 5.87 10.32
C GLY A 458 0.53 4.59 10.24
N ILE A 459 -0.21 4.43 9.13
CA ILE A 459 -1.18 3.35 8.95
C ILE A 459 -0.94 2.56 7.66
N GLN A 460 -1.40 1.32 7.63
CA GLN A 460 -1.30 0.43 6.48
C GLN A 460 -2.60 -0.35 6.25
N ALA A 461 -2.99 -0.51 4.98
CA ALA A 461 -3.99 -1.46 4.53
C ALA A 461 -3.36 -2.72 3.97
N ASN A 462 -3.87 -3.89 4.34
CA ASN A 462 -3.35 -5.19 3.94
C ASN A 462 -4.36 -5.86 3.01
N LEU A 463 -3.89 -6.37 1.87
CA LEU A 463 -4.65 -7.26 1.00
C LEU A 463 -3.99 -8.64 1.00
N TRP A 464 -4.54 -9.53 1.83
CA TRP A 464 -4.25 -10.97 1.78
C TRP A 464 -5.02 -11.61 0.61
N THR A 465 -4.44 -12.64 -0.03
CA THR A 465 -4.94 -13.10 -1.33
C THR A 465 -5.45 -14.54 -1.36
N GLU A 466 -5.74 -15.19 -0.24
CA GLU A 466 -6.28 -16.57 -0.21
C GLU A 466 -7.49 -16.78 -1.12
N TYR A 467 -8.34 -15.76 -1.28
CA TYR A 467 -9.53 -15.79 -2.14
C TYR A 467 -9.49 -14.76 -3.28
N VAL A 468 -8.37 -14.05 -3.43
CA VAL A 468 -8.19 -12.97 -4.40
C VAL A 468 -7.16 -13.43 -5.43
N ALA A 469 -7.62 -14.14 -6.45
CA ALA A 469 -6.75 -14.82 -7.42
C ALA A 469 -6.33 -13.98 -8.63
N THR A 470 -6.97 -12.83 -8.86
CA THR A 470 -6.77 -12.01 -10.07
C THR A 470 -6.69 -10.54 -9.73
N MET A 471 -6.01 -9.76 -10.58
CA MET A 471 -5.90 -8.31 -10.38
C MET A 471 -7.26 -7.61 -10.40
N ASP A 472 -8.18 -8.01 -11.29
CA ASP A 472 -9.56 -7.49 -11.29
C ASP A 472 -10.26 -7.67 -9.93
N HIS A 473 -10.06 -8.82 -9.26
CA HIS A 473 -10.59 -9.04 -7.92
C HIS A 473 -9.82 -8.21 -6.87
N ALA A 474 -8.50 -8.11 -6.97
CA ALA A 474 -7.70 -7.27 -6.08
C ALA A 474 -8.14 -5.81 -6.15
N GLU A 475 -8.30 -5.24 -7.35
CA GLU A 475 -8.80 -3.88 -7.54
C GLU A 475 -10.21 -3.70 -6.93
N TYR A 476 -11.12 -4.65 -7.16
CA TYR A 476 -12.44 -4.65 -6.56
C TYR A 476 -12.38 -4.60 -5.03
N MET A 477 -11.47 -5.35 -4.41
CA MET A 477 -11.28 -5.37 -2.95
C MET A 477 -10.61 -4.09 -2.43
N LEU A 478 -9.69 -3.51 -3.18
CA LEU A 478 -8.96 -2.30 -2.79
C LEU A 478 -9.82 -1.03 -2.93
N LEU A 479 -10.59 -0.91 -4.00
CA LEU A 479 -11.26 0.32 -4.40
C LEU A 479 -12.77 0.25 -4.13
N PRO A 480 -13.36 1.27 -3.48
CA PRO A 480 -12.78 2.55 -3.07
C PRO A 480 -12.23 2.60 -1.63
N ARG A 481 -12.07 1.47 -0.93
CA ARG A 481 -11.64 1.45 0.49
C ARG A 481 -10.26 2.10 0.72
N LEU A 482 -9.33 1.99 -0.23
CA LEU A 482 -8.04 2.71 -0.20
C LEU A 482 -8.21 4.24 -0.21
N ALA A 483 -9.27 4.78 -0.81
CA ALA A 483 -9.57 6.20 -0.75
C ALA A 483 -9.85 6.65 0.68
N ALA A 484 -10.67 5.90 1.41
CA ALA A 484 -10.92 6.17 2.83
C ALA A 484 -9.64 6.02 3.66
N MET A 485 -8.85 4.96 3.43
CA MET A 485 -7.57 4.77 4.12
C MET A 485 -6.63 5.96 3.90
N SER A 486 -6.47 6.38 2.65
CA SER A 486 -5.60 7.51 2.30
C SER A 486 -6.03 8.79 3.00
N GLU A 487 -7.35 9.03 3.15
CA GLU A 487 -7.86 10.16 3.88
C GLU A 487 -7.60 10.06 5.38
N VAL A 488 -7.70 8.85 5.95
CA VAL A 488 -7.32 8.63 7.35
C VAL A 488 -5.84 8.93 7.58
N ALA A 489 -4.99 8.55 6.63
CA ALA A 489 -3.54 8.69 6.72
C ALA A 489 -3.02 10.11 6.45
N TRP A 490 -3.83 10.95 5.80
CA TRP A 490 -3.39 12.23 5.24
C TRP A 490 -4.10 13.42 5.87
N ALA A 491 -5.44 13.41 5.93
CA ALA A 491 -6.21 14.61 6.21
C ALA A 491 -6.08 15.06 7.68
N PRO A 492 -6.25 16.37 7.96
CA PRO A 492 -6.37 16.86 9.33
C PRO A 492 -7.50 16.19 10.11
N ARG A 493 -7.42 16.24 11.44
CA ARG A 493 -8.50 15.83 12.35
C ARG A 493 -9.83 16.52 12.02
N GLY A 494 -10.95 15.96 12.47
CA GLY A 494 -12.28 16.46 12.13
C GLY A 494 -12.69 16.09 10.69
N ARG A 495 -12.52 14.81 10.36
CA ARG A 495 -12.95 14.21 9.09
C ARG A 495 -14.48 14.03 9.09
N ASP A 496 -15.13 14.34 7.97
CA ASP A 496 -16.58 14.23 7.78
C ASP A 496 -16.86 13.16 6.71
N TYR A 497 -17.62 12.13 7.05
CA TYR A 497 -17.87 11.01 6.15
C TYR A 497 -18.76 11.39 4.96
N ASP A 498 -19.78 12.22 5.17
CA ASP A 498 -20.70 12.60 4.10
C ASP A 498 -19.98 13.52 3.10
N ASP A 499 -19.08 14.38 3.59
CA ASP A 499 -18.17 15.14 2.74
C ASP A 499 -17.24 14.24 1.92
N PHE A 500 -16.64 13.23 2.55
CA PHE A 500 -15.81 12.23 1.87
C PHE A 500 -16.55 11.53 0.73
N VAL A 501 -17.78 11.04 0.99
CA VAL A 501 -18.59 10.37 -0.03
C VAL A 501 -18.91 11.31 -1.20
N ARG A 502 -19.21 12.59 -0.95
CA ARG A 502 -19.40 13.58 -2.03
C ARG A 502 -18.15 13.75 -2.89
N ARG A 503 -16.97 13.84 -2.26
CA ARG A 503 -15.69 14.02 -2.98
C ARG A 503 -15.26 12.76 -3.75
N LEU A 504 -15.70 11.57 -3.32
CA LEU A 504 -15.33 10.29 -3.93
C LEU A 504 -15.65 10.17 -5.42
N GLY A 505 -16.61 10.98 -5.91
CA GLY A 505 -16.89 11.10 -7.33
C GLY A 505 -15.68 11.52 -8.19
N SER A 506 -14.69 12.23 -7.66
CA SER A 506 -13.47 12.59 -8.41
C SER A 506 -12.60 11.37 -8.70
N LEU A 507 -12.33 10.55 -7.67
CA LEU A 507 -11.57 9.31 -7.81
C LEU A 507 -12.32 8.29 -8.67
N ARG A 508 -13.65 8.16 -8.53
CA ARG A 508 -14.45 7.29 -9.39
C ARG A 508 -14.21 7.55 -10.89
N ARG A 509 -14.21 8.83 -11.31
CA ARG A 509 -13.90 9.20 -12.70
C ARG A 509 -12.51 8.79 -13.14
N LEU A 510 -11.52 8.84 -12.23
CA LEU A 510 -10.16 8.40 -12.53
C LEU A 510 -10.06 6.89 -12.62
N TYR A 511 -10.79 6.15 -11.77
CA TYR A 511 -10.88 4.70 -11.86
C TYR A 511 -11.47 4.26 -13.21
N ASP A 512 -12.59 4.87 -13.62
CA ASP A 512 -13.24 4.59 -14.90
C ASP A 512 -12.29 4.85 -16.08
N ARG A 513 -11.52 5.95 -16.05
CA ARG A 513 -10.54 6.29 -17.10
C ARG A 513 -9.34 5.35 -17.14
N ALA A 514 -8.86 4.91 -15.98
CA ALA A 514 -7.74 3.97 -15.87
C ALA A 514 -8.17 2.51 -16.09
N GLY A 515 -9.48 2.26 -16.21
CA GLY A 515 -10.05 0.93 -16.36
C GLY A 515 -9.89 0.06 -15.10
N TYR A 516 -9.82 0.67 -13.91
CA TYR A 516 -9.78 -0.08 -12.65
C TYR A 516 -11.17 -0.67 -12.33
N ARG A 517 -11.19 -1.91 -11.84
CA ARG A 517 -12.37 -2.50 -11.20
C ARG A 517 -12.50 -1.95 -9.78
N TYR A 518 -13.71 -1.66 -9.35
CA TYR A 518 -13.98 -1.18 -7.99
C TYR A 518 -15.37 -1.63 -7.54
N ALA A 519 -15.55 -1.82 -6.24
CA ALA A 519 -16.86 -2.06 -5.67
C ALA A 519 -17.69 -0.77 -5.68
N ASP A 520 -18.98 -0.87 -6.03
CA ASP A 520 -19.84 0.30 -6.22
C ASP A 520 -20.79 0.58 -5.04
N PHE A 521 -20.70 -0.21 -3.96
CA PHE A 521 -21.64 -0.21 -2.83
C PHE A 521 -21.85 1.17 -2.20
N VAL A 522 -20.77 1.90 -1.91
CA VAL A 522 -20.84 3.26 -1.34
C VAL A 522 -21.59 4.24 -2.25
N PHE A 523 -21.50 4.09 -3.57
CA PHE A 523 -22.20 4.94 -4.53
C PHE A 523 -23.69 4.61 -4.63
N ARG A 524 -24.09 3.42 -4.16
CA ARG A 524 -25.49 2.97 -4.05
C ARG A 524 -26.06 3.15 -2.63
N GLY A 525 -25.26 3.62 -1.68
CA GLY A 525 -25.66 3.75 -0.27
C GLY A 525 -25.76 2.41 0.47
N VAL A 526 -25.01 1.39 0.02
CA VAL A 526 -24.94 0.06 0.64
C VAL A 526 -23.63 -0.04 1.43
N GLU A 527 -23.73 -0.44 2.69
CA GLU A 527 -22.60 -0.65 3.62
C GLU A 527 -22.79 -1.91 4.47
#